data_AF-A0A962IAR0-F1
#
_entry.id   AF-A0A962IAR0-F1
#
_cell.length_a   1.000
_cell.length_b   1.000
_cell.length_c   1.000
_cell.angle_alpha   90.00
_cell.angle_beta   90.00
_cell.angle_gamma   90.00
#
_symmetry.space_group_name_H-M   'P 1'
#
loop_
_entity.id
_entity.type
_entity.pdbx_description
1 polymer ?
#
loop_
_entity_poly.entity_id
_entity_poly.type
_entity_poly.pdbx_seq_one_letter_code
_entity_poly.pdbx_strand_id
1 'polypeptide(L)'
;SYAGDANFNADSDNENHTVSPLASTTQILSDTPDPSALGSPVTVSVQVAASFGTPSGTVQVSDGQGADCTITLSGGTGACALTPAQAGALTLTANYAGQAGQYEASSDSEPHQVDGPDDGLFANGFE
;
A
#
# COMPACT_ATOMS: atom_id res chain seq x y z
N SER A 1 23.73 -34.60 6.19
CA SER A 1 25.16 -34.93 6.19
C SER A 1 25.41 -36.19 7.00
N TYR A 2 26.32 -37.03 6.55
CA TYR A 2 26.77 -38.26 7.19
C TYR A 2 28.29 -38.16 7.41
N ALA A 3 28.74 -38.31 8.65
CA ALA A 3 30.14 -38.11 9.01
C ALA A 3 31.07 -39.27 8.60
N GLY A 4 30.50 -40.36 8.04
CA GLY A 4 31.24 -41.58 7.72
C GLY A 4 31.41 -42.50 8.94
N ASP A 5 31.80 -43.75 8.66
CA ASP A 5 32.24 -44.72 9.66
C ASP A 5 33.41 -45.56 9.13
N ALA A 6 33.81 -46.62 9.86
CA ALA A 6 34.94 -47.47 9.50
C ALA A 6 34.80 -48.21 8.14
N ASN A 7 33.58 -48.28 7.58
CA ASN A 7 33.27 -48.99 6.35
C ASN A 7 32.78 -48.05 5.23
N PHE A 8 32.33 -46.83 5.56
CA PHE A 8 31.75 -45.89 4.59
C PHE A 8 32.30 -44.48 4.75
N ASN A 9 32.65 -43.87 3.62
CA ASN A 9 33.14 -42.49 3.57
C ASN A 9 32.06 -41.50 4.05
N ALA A 10 32.52 -40.39 4.61
CA ALA A 10 31.67 -39.26 4.91
C ALA A 10 31.07 -38.70 3.62
N ASP A 11 29.78 -38.35 3.67
CA ASP A 11 29.08 -37.75 2.54
C ASP A 11 28.14 -36.66 3.04
N SER A 12 28.01 -35.60 2.27
CA SER A 12 27.05 -34.56 2.54
C SER A 12 26.59 -33.97 1.23
N ASP A 13 25.30 -34.09 0.99
CA ASP A 13 24.61 -33.41 -0.09
C ASP A 13 23.80 -32.25 0.48
N ASN A 14 23.73 -31.15 -0.27
CA ASN A 14 23.00 -29.96 0.10
C ASN A 14 22.31 -29.40 -1.15
N GLU A 15 21.00 -29.60 -1.24
CA GLU A 15 20.18 -29.06 -2.32
C GLU A 15 19.69 -27.66 -1.94
N ASN A 16 19.83 -26.70 -2.86
CA ASN A 16 19.27 -25.37 -2.66
C ASN A 16 17.76 -25.41 -2.91
N HIS A 17 16.95 -25.14 -1.88
CA HIS A 17 15.52 -24.93 -2.06
C HIS A 17 15.19 -23.44 -2.08
N THR A 18 14.67 -22.96 -3.21
CA THR A 18 14.16 -21.59 -3.33
C THR A 18 12.66 -21.58 -3.02
N VAL A 19 12.27 -20.90 -1.94
CA VAL A 19 10.87 -20.55 -1.70
C VAL A 19 10.61 -19.21 -2.37
N SER A 20 9.83 -19.22 -3.45
CA SER A 20 9.36 -17.98 -4.07
C SER A 20 8.24 -17.37 -3.21
N PRO A 21 8.28 -16.06 -2.91
CA PRO A 21 7.18 -15.39 -2.24
C PRO A 21 5.90 -15.46 -3.07
N LEU A 22 4.75 -15.44 -2.40
CA LEU A 22 3.45 -15.40 -3.07
C LEU A 22 3.17 -14.01 -3.63
N ALA A 23 2.56 -13.95 -4.81
CA ALA A 23 2.03 -12.69 -5.32
C ALA A 23 0.97 -12.12 -4.35
N SER A 24 1.07 -10.83 -4.06
CA SER A 24 0.06 -10.07 -3.34
C SER A 24 -0.65 -9.09 -4.28
N THR A 25 -1.85 -8.66 -3.91
CA THR A 25 -2.63 -7.66 -4.63
C THR A 25 -3.10 -6.62 -3.62
N THR A 26 -2.59 -5.40 -3.76
CA THR A 26 -3.08 -4.24 -3.01
C THR A 26 -4.25 -3.63 -3.78
N GLN A 27 -5.27 -3.16 -3.08
CA GLN A 27 -6.40 -2.42 -3.61
C GLN A 27 -6.74 -1.27 -2.66
N ILE A 28 -6.94 -0.08 -3.19
CA ILE A 28 -7.60 1.00 -2.47
C ILE A 28 -9.10 0.71 -2.52
N LEU A 29 -9.74 0.64 -1.36
CA LEU A 29 -11.17 0.32 -1.24
C LEU A 29 -12.03 1.58 -1.17
N SER A 30 -11.48 2.66 -0.60
CA SER A 30 -12.13 3.94 -0.50
C SER A 30 -11.15 5.05 -0.12
N ASP A 31 -11.38 6.24 -0.63
CA ASP A 31 -10.86 7.51 -0.14
C ASP A 31 -12.05 8.42 0.21
N THR A 32 -12.16 8.86 1.46
CA THR A 32 -13.35 9.61 1.89
C THR A 32 -12.98 10.74 2.84
N PRO A 33 -13.47 11.97 2.59
CA PRO A 33 -14.36 12.39 1.48
C PRO A 33 -13.62 12.49 0.13
N ASP A 34 -14.33 12.28 -1.00
CA ASP A 34 -13.88 12.56 -2.39
C ASP A 34 -15.01 13.27 -3.17
N PRO A 35 -14.88 14.56 -3.53
CA PRO A 35 -13.72 15.42 -3.28
C PRO A 35 -13.55 15.79 -1.80
N SER A 36 -12.32 16.14 -1.40
CA SER A 36 -11.97 16.64 -0.06
C SER A 36 -11.64 18.13 -0.07
N ALA A 37 -11.77 18.81 1.06
CA ALA A 37 -11.29 20.19 1.17
C ALA A 37 -9.79 20.23 1.48
N LEU A 38 -9.08 21.21 0.92
CA LEU A 38 -7.66 21.45 1.21
C LEU A 38 -7.36 21.45 2.72
N GLY A 39 -6.37 20.65 3.14
CA GLY A 39 -5.99 20.54 4.56
C GLY A 39 -6.95 19.74 5.43
N SER A 40 -7.96 19.09 4.86
CA SER A 40 -8.84 18.16 5.57
C SER A 40 -8.34 16.72 5.48
N PRO A 41 -8.53 15.90 6.53
CA PRO A 41 -8.14 14.50 6.50
C PRO A 41 -9.05 13.67 5.58
N VAL A 42 -8.44 12.92 4.67
CA VAL A 42 -9.04 11.91 3.81
C VAL A 42 -8.74 10.54 4.39
N THR A 43 -9.78 9.77 4.70
CA THR A 43 -9.65 8.40 5.16
C THR A 43 -9.45 7.49 3.96
N VAL A 44 -8.24 6.97 3.80
CA VAL A 44 -7.90 5.99 2.77
C VAL A 44 -7.94 4.61 3.39
N SER A 45 -8.77 3.72 2.85
CA SER A 45 -8.85 2.33 3.25
C SER A 45 -8.29 1.42 2.15
N VAL A 46 -7.54 0.39 2.56
CA VAL A 46 -6.89 -0.53 1.63
C VAL A 46 -7.12 -1.97 2.04
N GLN A 47 -7.06 -2.85 1.05
CA GLN A 47 -7.00 -4.29 1.22
C GLN A 47 -5.77 -4.84 0.49
N VAL A 48 -5.06 -5.74 1.15
CA VAL A 48 -3.99 -6.54 0.56
C VAL A 48 -4.38 -8.01 0.66
N ALA A 49 -4.58 -8.63 -0.50
CA ALA A 49 -4.95 -10.03 -0.62
C ALA A 49 -3.85 -10.85 -1.29
N ALA A 50 -3.86 -12.17 -1.07
CA ALA A 50 -2.99 -13.11 -1.75
C ALA A 50 -3.76 -14.42 -1.97
N SER A 51 -3.27 -15.27 -2.89
CA SER A 51 -3.92 -16.56 -3.20
C SER A 51 -3.97 -17.52 -2.01
N PHE A 52 -3.02 -17.41 -1.08
CA PHE A 52 -2.96 -18.17 0.16
C PHE A 52 -2.44 -17.29 1.30
N GLY A 53 -2.97 -17.52 2.50
CA GLY A 53 -2.62 -16.74 3.69
C GLY A 53 -3.19 -15.32 3.66
N THR A 54 -2.84 -14.54 4.67
CA THR A 54 -3.25 -13.14 4.78
C THR A 54 -1.99 -12.28 4.87
N PRO A 55 -1.77 -11.38 3.89
CA PRO A 55 -0.69 -10.41 3.95
C PRO A 55 -0.76 -9.57 5.22
N SER A 56 0.39 -9.42 5.88
CA SER A 56 0.56 -8.60 7.07
C SER A 56 1.64 -7.55 6.82
N GLY A 57 1.73 -6.56 7.71
CA GLY A 57 2.72 -5.49 7.60
C GLY A 57 2.05 -4.15 7.32
N THR A 58 2.72 -3.32 6.53
CA THR A 58 2.34 -1.92 6.32
C THR A 58 2.17 -1.59 4.84
N VAL A 59 1.20 -0.74 4.54
CA VAL A 59 1.01 -0.11 3.23
C VAL A 59 1.29 1.37 3.37
N GLN A 60 2.17 1.91 2.54
CA GLN A 60 2.43 3.34 2.49
C GLN A 60 1.50 3.96 1.45
N VAL A 61 0.72 4.95 1.85
CA VAL A 61 -0.12 5.74 0.94
C VAL A 61 0.53 7.11 0.75
N SER A 62 0.53 7.61 -0.48
CA SER A 62 0.99 8.96 -0.82
C SER A 62 0.08 9.59 -1.88
N ASP A 63 -0.09 10.91 -1.81
CA ASP A 63 -0.80 11.70 -2.83
C ASP A 63 0.11 12.15 -4.00
N GLY A 64 1.40 11.80 -3.97
CA GLY A 64 2.40 12.24 -4.95
C GLY A 64 2.83 13.70 -4.82
N GLN A 65 2.18 14.47 -3.96
CA GLN A 65 2.39 15.91 -3.76
C GLN A 65 2.96 16.26 -2.37
N GLY A 66 3.32 15.24 -1.60
CA GLY A 66 4.07 15.37 -0.34
C GLY A 66 3.26 15.02 0.91
N ALA A 67 1.97 14.70 0.78
CA ALA A 67 1.22 14.07 1.86
C ALA A 67 1.35 12.55 1.78
N ASP A 68 1.53 11.93 2.94
CA ASP A 68 1.67 10.48 3.06
C ASP A 68 1.06 9.98 4.37
N CYS A 69 0.62 8.73 4.38
CA CYS A 69 0.24 8.03 5.61
C CYS A 69 0.52 6.54 5.53
N THR A 70 0.81 5.94 6.69
CA THR A 70 1.10 4.50 6.79
C THR A 70 -0.10 3.76 7.34
N ILE A 71 -0.53 2.72 6.64
CA ILE A 71 -1.59 1.79 7.06
C ILE A 71 -0.95 0.55 7.66
N THR A 72 -1.36 0.16 8.86
CA THR A 72 -1.02 -1.14 9.43
C THR A 72 -2.13 -2.14 9.08
N LEU A 73 -1.76 -3.25 8.44
CA LEU A 73 -2.71 -4.28 8.04
C LEU A 73 -3.08 -5.18 9.22
N SER A 74 -4.39 -5.29 9.49
CA SER A 74 -4.98 -6.28 10.38
C SER A 74 -5.94 -7.13 9.55
N GLY A 75 -5.66 -8.43 9.43
CA GLY A 75 -6.44 -9.32 8.58
C GLY A 75 -6.40 -8.95 7.08
N GLY A 76 -5.31 -8.35 6.61
CA GLY A 76 -5.16 -7.93 5.21
C GLY A 76 -5.90 -6.63 4.88
N THR A 77 -6.40 -5.90 5.87
CA THR A 77 -7.08 -4.61 5.66
C THR A 77 -6.59 -3.57 6.66
N GLY A 78 -6.73 -2.30 6.31
CA GLY A 78 -6.49 -1.19 7.23
C GLY A 78 -6.87 0.15 6.62
N ALA A 79 -6.76 1.21 7.41
CA ALA A 79 -6.99 2.57 6.95
C ALA A 79 -6.02 3.56 7.59
N CYS A 80 -5.76 4.68 6.91
CA CYS A 80 -5.06 5.84 7.46
C CYS A 80 -5.74 7.14 7.04
N ALA A 81 -5.47 8.21 7.78
CA ALA A 81 -5.89 9.56 7.43
C ALA A 81 -4.72 10.26 6.72
N LEU A 82 -4.90 10.58 5.45
CA LEU A 82 -3.98 11.39 4.65
C LEU A 82 -4.52 12.82 4.60
N THR A 83 -3.69 13.84 4.81
CA THR A 83 -4.15 15.25 4.74
C THR A 83 -3.46 15.93 3.56
N PRO A 84 -4.16 16.15 2.43
CA PRO A 84 -3.58 16.78 1.26
C PRO A 84 -3.15 18.22 1.55
N ALA A 85 -1.96 18.58 1.08
CA ALA A 85 -1.41 19.93 1.20
C ALA A 85 -1.58 20.78 -0.07
N GLN A 86 -2.12 20.21 -1.14
CA GLN A 86 -2.32 20.85 -2.44
C GLN A 86 -3.75 20.59 -2.93
N ALA A 87 -4.34 21.61 -3.56
CA ALA A 87 -5.65 21.50 -4.21
C ALA A 87 -5.50 21.01 -5.66
N GLY A 88 -6.57 20.44 -6.21
CA GLY A 88 -6.63 19.89 -7.57
C GLY A 88 -6.72 18.37 -7.60
N ALA A 89 -6.51 17.81 -8.80
CA ALA A 89 -6.54 16.37 -9.01
C ALA A 89 -5.24 15.74 -8.49
N LEU A 90 -5.37 14.82 -7.55
CA LEU A 90 -4.30 14.03 -6.95
C LEU A 90 -4.44 12.57 -7.36
N THR A 91 -3.33 11.83 -7.28
CA THR A 91 -3.32 10.37 -7.47
C THR A 91 -2.83 9.73 -6.18
N LEU A 92 -3.76 9.17 -5.41
CA LEU A 92 -3.42 8.39 -4.24
C LEU A 92 -2.77 7.10 -4.70
N THR A 93 -1.57 6.80 -4.20
CA THR A 93 -0.85 5.57 -4.49
C THR A 93 -0.61 4.82 -3.20
N ALA A 94 -1.12 3.59 -3.12
CA ALA A 94 -0.90 2.66 -2.03
C ALA A 94 0.19 1.66 -2.42
N ASN A 95 1.27 1.61 -1.65
CA ASN A 95 2.42 0.72 -1.87
C ASN A 95 2.56 -0.26 -0.71
N TYR A 96 2.34 -1.54 -0.96
CA TYR A 96 2.71 -2.63 -0.07
C TYR A 96 4.12 -3.12 -0.43
N ALA A 97 5.06 -3.02 0.51
CA ALA A 97 6.47 -3.40 0.28
C ALA A 97 6.69 -4.92 0.17
N GLY A 98 5.64 -5.73 0.33
CA GLY A 98 5.76 -7.17 0.46
C GLY A 98 6.16 -7.58 1.87
N GLN A 99 6.30 -8.88 2.06
CA GLN A 99 6.80 -9.49 3.28
C GLN A 99 7.92 -10.46 2.90
N ALA A 100 9.13 -10.19 3.38
CA ALA A 100 10.33 -10.96 3.02
C ALA A 100 10.10 -12.47 3.16
N GLY A 101 10.27 -13.19 2.05
CA GLY A 101 10.11 -14.65 1.98
C GLY A 101 8.67 -15.16 2.01
N GLN A 102 7.65 -14.29 2.06
CA GLN A 102 6.24 -14.69 2.11
C GLN A 102 5.37 -14.05 1.03
N TYR A 103 5.45 -12.73 0.85
CA TYR A 103 4.62 -12.00 -0.11
C TYR A 103 5.46 -11.02 -0.93
N GLU A 104 5.22 -10.98 -2.24
CA GLU A 104 5.78 -9.96 -3.13
C GLU A 104 5.19 -8.58 -2.85
N ALA A 105 5.91 -7.53 -3.24
CA ALA A 105 5.42 -6.17 -3.22
C ALA A 105 4.27 -5.99 -4.23
N SER A 106 3.32 -5.12 -3.90
CA SER A 106 2.24 -4.73 -4.80
C SER A 106 1.81 -3.29 -4.55
N SER A 107 1.11 -2.70 -5.51
CA SER A 107 0.64 -1.33 -5.41
C SER A 107 -0.67 -1.13 -6.15
N ASP A 108 -1.40 -0.10 -5.76
CA ASP A 108 -2.61 0.35 -6.43
C ASP A 108 -2.69 1.89 -6.39
N SER A 109 -3.45 2.47 -7.31
CA SER A 109 -3.61 3.92 -7.43
C SER A 109 -5.05 4.32 -7.73
N GLU A 110 -5.51 5.38 -7.07
CA GLU A 110 -6.86 5.93 -7.21
C GLU A 110 -6.81 7.46 -7.36
N PRO A 111 -7.56 8.06 -8.31
CA PRO A 111 -7.66 9.50 -8.41
C PRO A 111 -8.45 10.06 -7.22
N HIS A 112 -8.03 11.21 -6.70
CA HIS A 112 -8.70 11.92 -5.62
C HIS A 112 -8.76 13.41 -5.95
N GLN A 113 -9.90 14.06 -5.73
CA GLN A 113 -10.04 15.49 -5.99
C GLN A 113 -9.99 16.30 -4.71
N VAL A 114 -9.11 17.32 -4.66
CA VAL A 114 -9.04 18.27 -3.54
C VAL A 114 -9.58 19.63 -3.96
N ASP A 115 -10.70 20.02 -3.38
CA ASP A 115 -11.29 21.34 -3.53
C ASP A 115 -10.41 22.37 -2.83
N GLY A 116 -9.97 23.37 -3.61
CA GLY A 116 -9.31 24.55 -3.07
C GLY A 116 -10.28 25.39 -2.24
N PRO A 117 -9.78 26.40 -1.50
CA PRO A 117 -10.66 27.45 -1.01
C PRO A 117 -11.41 28.01 -2.22
N ASP A 118 -12.74 27.90 -2.20
CA ASP A 118 -13.66 28.37 -3.23
C ASP A 118 -13.17 29.74 -3.70
N ASP A 119 -12.56 29.80 -4.88
CA ASP A 119 -12.19 31.08 -5.48
C ASP A 119 -13.51 31.62 -6.00
N GLY A 120 -14.28 32.24 -5.10
CA GLY A 120 -15.64 32.72 -5.26
C GLY A 120 -15.78 33.85 -6.29
N LEU A 121 -15.17 33.70 -7.46
CA LEU A 121 -15.22 34.59 -8.61
C LEU A 121 -16.34 34.19 -9.56
N PHE A 122 -17.52 33.90 -9.01
CA PHE A 122 -18.77 34.31 -9.65
C PHE A 122 -19.44 35.34 -8.75
N ALA A 123 -18.73 36.45 -8.50
CA ALA A 123 -19.39 37.71 -8.19
C ALA A 123 -20.32 38.01 -9.37
N ASN A 124 -21.61 37.75 -9.12
CA ASN A 124 -22.73 38.02 -10.00
C ASN A 124 -22.61 39.40 -10.65
N GLY A 125 -23.00 39.47 -11.92
CA GLY A 125 -22.85 40.62 -12.78
C GLY A 125 -23.32 41.93 -12.16
N PHE A 126 -22.54 42.98 -12.41
CA PHE A 126 -23.05 44.34 -12.41
C PHE A 126 -24.04 44.47 -13.58
N GLU A 127 -25.33 44.39 -13.29
CA GLU A 127 -26.36 45.19 -13.97
C GLU A 127 -26.71 46.40 -13.09
#